data_AF-A0A7U6KSI1-F1
#
_entry.id   AF-A0A7U6KSI1-F1
#
_cell.length_a   1.000
_cell.length_b   1.000
_cell.length_c   1.000
_cell.angle_alpha   90.00
_cell.angle_beta   90.00
_cell.angle_gamma   90.00
#
_symmetry.space_group_name_H-M   'P 1'
#
loop_
_entity.id
_entity.type
_entity.pdbx_description
1 polymer ?
#
loop_
_entity_poly.entity_id
_entity_poly.type
_entity_poly.pdbx_seq_one_letter_code
_entity_poly.pdbx_strand_id
1 'polypeptide(L)'
;MLIGPTGSGKTLLAQTLARLLDVPFAMADATTLTEAGYVGEDVENIVQKLLQASDYDVAKAEQGIIYIDEIDKISKKVITHRLPVMYRAKACSKRC
;
A
#
# COMPACT_ATOMS: atom_id res chain seq x y z
N MET A 1 5.22 -4.18 -9.43
CA MET A 1 6.56 -3.73 -8.99
C MET A 1 7.27 -3.10 -10.17
N LEU A 2 7.58 -1.80 -10.11
CA LEU A 2 8.45 -1.13 -11.07
C LEU A 2 9.90 -1.25 -10.56
N ILE A 3 10.73 -2.04 -11.23
CA ILE A 3 12.14 -2.23 -10.86
C ILE A 3 13.01 -1.27 -11.67
N GLY A 4 13.80 -0.45 -11.00
CA GLY A 4 14.86 0.35 -11.63
C GLY A 4 15.64 1.18 -10.60
N PRO A 5 16.78 1.78 -10.98
CA PRO A 5 17.59 2.60 -10.07
C PRO A 5 16.89 3.88 -9.60
N THR A 6 17.34 4.48 -8.49
CA THR A 6 16.83 5.79 -8.05
C THR A 6 17.04 6.83 -9.17
N GLY A 7 16.05 7.69 -9.41
CA GLY A 7 16.13 8.69 -10.48
C GLY A 7 15.75 8.22 -11.89
N SER A 8 15.33 6.97 -12.12
CA SER A 8 14.84 6.51 -13.46
C SER A 8 13.43 6.99 -13.83
N GLY A 9 12.86 7.95 -13.10
CA GLY A 9 11.52 8.47 -13.39
C GLY A 9 10.36 7.54 -13.02
N LYS A 10 10.54 6.54 -12.15
CA LYS A 10 9.45 5.65 -11.70
C LYS A 10 8.29 6.41 -11.06
N THR A 11 8.60 7.36 -10.19
CA THR A 11 7.63 8.28 -9.58
C THR A 11 6.91 9.11 -10.65
N LEU A 12 7.65 9.62 -11.64
CA LEU A 12 7.09 10.40 -12.76
C LEU A 12 6.16 9.55 -13.63
N LEU A 13 6.51 8.28 -13.88
CA LEU A 13 5.65 7.34 -14.60
C LEU A 13 4.34 7.08 -13.85
N ALA A 14 4.41 6.86 -12.53
CA ALA A 14 3.22 6.67 -11.70
C ALA A 14 2.30 7.89 -11.72
N GLN A 15 2.86 9.10 -11.57
CA GLN A 15 2.10 10.35 -11.67
C GLN A 15 1.50 10.54 -13.07
N THR A 16 2.25 10.21 -14.12
CA THR A 16 1.79 10.35 -15.51
C THR A 16 0.65 9.37 -15.80
N LEU A 17 0.76 8.13 -15.31
CA LEU A 17 -0.29 7.12 -15.44
C LEU A 17 -1.59 7.58 -14.75
N ALA A 18 -1.49 8.10 -13.53
CA ALA A 18 -2.66 8.60 -12.80
C ALA A 18 -3.34 9.78 -13.52
N ARG A 19 -2.55 10.70 -14.09
CA ARG A 19 -3.09 11.80 -14.92
C ARG A 19 -3.75 11.31 -16.21
N LEU A 20 -3.21 10.27 -16.84
CA LEU A 20 -3.79 9.70 -18.06
C LEU A 20 -5.10 8.95 -17.79
N LEU A 21 -5.23 8.34 -16.61
CA LEU A 21 -6.42 7.60 -16.20
C LEU A 21 -7.47 8.46 -15.47
N ASP A 22 -7.14 9.73 -15.18
CA ASP A 22 -7.97 10.68 -14.41
C ASP A 22 -8.45 10.11 -13.07
N VAL A 23 -7.55 9.43 -12.36
CA VAL A 23 -7.83 8.81 -11.05
C VAL A 23 -7.04 9.51 -9.93
N PRO A 24 -7.60 9.58 -8.71
CA PRO A 24 -6.90 10.18 -7.58
C PRO A 24 -5.59 9.44 -7.28
N PHE A 25 -4.55 10.19 -6.92
CA PHE A 25 -3.20 9.68 -6.72
C PHE A 25 -2.63 10.11 -5.38
N ALA A 26 -2.12 9.14 -4.61
CA ALA A 26 -1.40 9.39 -3.37
C ALA A 26 -0.02 8.75 -3.42
N MET A 27 0.98 9.46 -2.90
CA MET A 27 2.36 8.99 -2.81
C MET A 27 2.74 8.78 -1.33
N ALA A 28 3.41 7.67 -1.06
CA ALA A 28 3.87 7.28 0.26
C ALA A 28 5.30 6.73 0.19
N ASP A 29 6.12 7.06 1.19
CA ASP A 29 7.45 6.47 1.34
C ASP A 29 7.42 5.39 2.42
N ALA A 30 8.07 4.27 2.13
CA ALA A 30 8.12 3.12 3.03
C ALA A 30 9.00 3.36 4.28
N THR A 31 9.80 4.42 4.30
CA THR A 31 10.67 4.79 5.43
C THR A 31 9.89 5.29 6.64
N THR A 32 8.85 6.10 6.43
CA THR A 32 8.01 6.63 7.54
C THR A 32 7.31 5.52 8.31
N LEU A 33 6.92 4.44 7.61
CA LEU A 33 6.27 3.26 8.21
C LEU A 33 7.15 2.50 9.23
N THR A 34 8.46 2.78 9.30
CA THR A 34 9.42 1.98 10.08
C THR A 34 10.09 2.70 11.25
N GLU A 35 9.94 4.02 11.38
CA GLU A 35 10.83 4.81 12.24
C GLU A 35 10.52 4.70 13.75
N ALA A 36 9.27 4.52 14.18
CA ALA A 36 8.97 4.23 15.59
C ALA A 36 7.53 3.72 15.82
N GLY A 37 7.29 2.42 15.65
CA GLY A 37 6.26 1.69 16.41
C GLY A 37 4.77 2.00 16.19
N TYR A 38 4.38 2.99 15.39
CA TYR A 38 2.98 3.33 15.09
C TYR A 38 2.68 3.12 13.61
N VAL A 39 2.63 1.86 13.19
CA VAL A 39 2.35 1.46 11.80
C VAL A 39 0.96 1.93 11.31
N GLY A 40 0.06 2.32 12.23
CA GLY A 40 -1.31 2.72 11.92
C GLY A 40 -1.50 4.19 11.49
N GLU A 41 -0.80 5.14 12.11
CA GLU A 41 -1.03 6.58 11.88
C GLU A 41 -0.65 7.00 10.45
N ASP A 42 0.42 6.43 9.93
CA ASP A 42 0.90 6.75 8.58
C ASP A 42 0.06 6.09 7.47
N VAL A 43 -0.51 4.90 7.70
CA VAL A 43 -1.36 4.22 6.71
C VAL A 43 -2.69 4.96 6.56
N GLU A 44 -3.30 5.37 7.68
CA GLU A 44 -4.53 6.18 7.67
C GLU A 44 -4.31 7.52 6.96
N ASN A 45 -3.16 8.15 7.20
CA ASN A 45 -2.79 9.41 6.55
C ASN A 45 -2.66 9.28 5.02
N ILE A 46 -2.15 8.14 4.50
CA ILE A 46 -2.06 7.90 3.05
C ILE A 46 -3.45 7.77 2.44
N VAL A 47 -4.35 7.03 3.09
CA VAL A 47 -5.74 6.88 2.64
C VAL A 47 -6.47 8.23 2.72
N GLN A 48 -6.22 9.01 3.77
CA GLN A 48 -6.77 10.35 3.91
C GLN A 48 -6.30 11.29 2.80
N LYS A 49 -5.02 11.22 2.40
CA LYS A 49 -4.48 11.96 1.24
C LYS A 49 -5.16 11.55 -0.06
N LEU A 50 -5.41 10.26 -0.26
CA LEU A 50 -6.11 9.77 -1.45
C LEU A 50 -7.56 10.27 -1.48
N LEU A 51 -8.24 10.25 -0.35
CA LEU A 51 -9.61 10.75 -0.21
C LEU A 51 -9.69 12.27 -0.41
N GLN A 52 -8.70 13.02 0.08
CA GLN A 52 -8.58 14.45 -0.23
C GLN A 52 -8.35 14.69 -1.72
N ALA A 53 -7.51 13.88 -2.37
CA ALA A 53 -7.27 13.95 -3.81
C ALA A 53 -8.50 13.55 -4.65
N SER A 54 -9.46 12.85 -4.05
CA SER A 54 -10.73 12.47 -4.69
C SER A 54 -11.89 13.41 -4.35
N ASP A 55 -11.62 14.59 -3.78
CA ASP A 55 -12.65 15.54 -3.30
C ASP A 55 -13.63 14.91 -2.29
N TYR A 56 -13.13 13.99 -1.45
CA TYR A 56 -13.91 13.20 -0.50
C TYR A 56 -14.95 12.24 -1.13
N ASP A 57 -14.82 11.95 -2.42
CA ASP A 57 -15.62 10.94 -3.11
C ASP A 57 -15.01 9.54 -2.88
N VAL A 58 -15.76 8.68 -2.18
CA VAL A 58 -15.36 7.30 -1.86
C VAL A 58 -15.29 6.44 -3.12
N ALA A 59 -16.22 6.59 -4.07
CA ALA A 59 -16.24 5.79 -5.28
C ALA A 59 -15.04 6.08 -6.18
N LYS A 60 -14.60 7.34 -6.23
CA LYS A 60 -13.36 7.73 -6.90
C LYS A 60 -12.12 7.28 -6.13
N ALA A 61 -12.12 7.38 -4.80
CA ALA A 61 -11.00 6.93 -3.97
C ALA A 61 -10.76 5.42 -4.09
N GLU A 62 -11.82 4.61 -4.25
CA GLU A 62 -11.72 3.16 -4.48
C GLU A 62 -10.97 2.81 -5.79
N GLN A 63 -11.05 3.69 -6.79
CA GLN A 63 -10.32 3.55 -8.07
C GLN A 63 -8.97 4.28 -8.05
N GLY A 64 -8.60 4.88 -6.92
CA GLY A 64 -7.38 5.65 -6.76
C GLY A 64 -6.10 4.80 -6.76
N ILE A 65 -4.99 5.44 -7.08
CA ILE A 65 -3.67 4.82 -7.14
C ILE A 65 -2.85 5.30 -5.94
N ILE A 66 -2.38 4.34 -5.13
CA ILE A 66 -1.39 4.59 -4.07
C ILE A 66 -0.04 4.08 -4.57
N TYR A 67 0.94 4.97 -4.66
CA TYR A 67 2.32 4.63 -4.99
C TYR A 67 3.17 4.62 -3.73
N ILE A 68 3.76 3.46 -3.44
CA ILE A 68 4.66 3.26 -2.30
C ILE A 68 6.09 3.14 -2.85
N ASP A 69 6.95 4.09 -2.54
CA ASP A 69 8.38 4.06 -2.88
C ASP A 69 9.23 3.53 -1.72
N GLU A 70 10.51 3.24 -2.00
CA GLU A 70 11.52 2.82 -1.00
C GLU A 70 11.19 1.52 -0.22
N ILE A 71 10.35 0.64 -0.79
CA ILE A 71 9.96 -0.63 -0.16
C ILE A 71 11.16 -1.55 0.18
N ASP A 72 12.30 -1.34 -0.48
CA ASP A 72 13.55 -2.06 -0.21
C ASP A 72 14.09 -1.77 1.20
N LYS A 73 13.75 -0.62 1.80
CA LYS A 73 14.13 -0.25 3.17
C LYS A 73 13.44 -1.11 4.23
N ILE A 74 12.22 -1.56 3.97
CA ILE A 74 11.46 -2.46 4.87
C ILE A 74 12.01 -3.90 4.81
N SER A 75 12.58 -4.30 3.68
CA SER A 75 12.93 -5.70 3.38
C SER A 75 14.02 -6.31 4.27
N LYS A 76 14.72 -5.53 5.12
CA LYS A 76 15.70 -6.06 6.08
C LYS A 76 15.10 -6.57 7.39
N LYS A 77 13.80 -6.33 7.64
CA LYS A 77 13.09 -6.96 8.75
C LYS A 77 12.10 -7.95 8.15
N VAL A 78 12.56 -9.18 7.94
CA VAL A 78 11.66 -10.33 7.82
C VAL A 78 10.97 -10.44 9.17
N ILE A 79 9.89 -9.68 9.34
CA ILE A 79 8.99 -9.81 10.48
C ILE A 79 8.43 -11.22 10.32
N THR A 80 8.99 -12.12 11.13
CA THR A 80 8.48 -13.46 11.35
C THR A 80 7.19 -13.32 12.14
N HIS A 81 6.16 -12.71 11.54
CA HIS A 81 4.79 -12.88 11.97
C HIS A 81 4.18 -13.95 11.08
N ARG A 82 4.46 -15.18 11.51
CA ARG A 82 3.62 -16.37 11.38
C ARG A 82 2.18 -15.98 11.04
N LEU A 83 1.80 -16.05 9.77
CA LEU A 83 0.41 -16.22 9.38
C LEU A 83 -0.02 -17.61 9.88
N PRO A 84 -1.03 -17.77 10.73
CA PRO A 84 -1.92 -18.90 10.54
C PRO A 84 -2.89 -18.49 9.44
N VAL A 85 -2.64 -19.01 8.24
CA VAL A 85 -3.67 -19.15 7.21
C VAL A 85 -4.80 -19.97 7.82
N MET A 86 -5.87 -19.31 8.27
CA MET A 86 -7.10 -19.98 8.68
C MET A 86 -8.29 -19.27 8.04
N TYR A 87 -8.43 -19.48 6.72
CA TYR A 87 -9.73 -19.44 6.08
C TYR A 87 -9.93 -20.69 5.23
N ARG A 88 -10.94 -21.47 5.63
CA ARG A 88 -11.51 -22.71 5.05
C ARG A 88 -10.66 -23.97 5.21
N ALA A 89 -11.18 -25.09 5.71
CA ALA A 89 -12.53 -25.61 5.55
C ALA A 89 -13.07 -26.31 6.80
N LYS A 90 -14.38 -26.16 7.03
CA LYS A 90 -15.19 -27.11 7.79
C LYS A 90 -15.00 -28.51 7.16
N ALA A 91 -14.26 -29.38 7.84
CA ALA A 91 -14.42 -30.83 7.69
C ALA A 91 -14.90 -31.37 9.04
N CYS A 92 -16.22 -31.34 9.18
CA CYS A 92 -16.96 -32.20 10.07
C CYS A 92 -16.60 -33.66 9.77
N SER A 93 -15.89 -34.33 10.67
CA SER A 93 -16.24 -35.71 11.01
C SER A 93 -15.60 -36.10 12.33
N LYS A 94 -16.47 -36.50 13.24
CA LYS A 94 -16.17 -37.11 14.52
C LYS A 94 -15.42 -38.43 14.32
N ARG A 95 -14.78 -38.87 15.41
CA ARG A 95 -14.53 -40.29 15.76
C ARG A 95 -13.24 -40.87 15.18
N CYS A 96 -12.19 -40.87 16.01
CA CYS A 96 -11.44 -42.04 16.48
C CYS A 96 -10.51 -41.59 17.60
#